data_AF-A0A7D4TVG3-F1
#
_entry.id   AF-A0A7D4TVG3-F1
#
_cell.length_a   1.000
_cell.length_b   1.000
_cell.length_c   1.000
_cell.angle_alpha   90.00
_cell.angle_beta   90.00
_cell.angle_gamma   90.00
#
_symmetry.space_group_name_H-M   'P 1'
#
loop_
_entity.id
_entity.type
_entity.pdbx_description
1 polymer ?
#
loop_
_entity_poly.entity_id
_entity_poly.type
_entity_poly.pdbx_seq_one_letter_code
_entity_poly.pdbx_strand_id
1 'polypeptide(L)'
;MQKQVDTPRLFHISEEPGIYMGRSAIIIIDYLRTFVNFKNWELLQSWHGIYPKMTNGETELIMNIEPGVTVINGVGGNGMTLSFGLCKQLMPGNFDKN
;
A
#
# COMPACT_ATOMS: atom_id res chain seq x y z
N MET A 1 -14.75 31.50 2.85
CA MET A 1 -15.82 30.58 2.43
C MET A 1 -15.30 29.82 1.20
N GLN A 2 -14.57 28.73 1.42
CA GLN A 2 -13.88 27.99 0.35
C GLN A 2 -14.74 26.76 -0.02
N LYS A 3 -15.08 26.61 -1.30
CA LYS A 3 -15.89 25.49 -1.79
C LYS A 3 -15.06 24.22 -1.82
N GLN A 4 -15.58 23.17 -1.19
CA GLN A 4 -15.05 21.81 -1.20
C GLN A 4 -15.50 21.12 -2.50
N VAL A 5 -14.56 20.70 -3.34
CA VAL A 5 -14.84 19.87 -4.53
C VAL A 5 -14.65 18.42 -4.11
N ASP A 6 -15.73 17.65 -4.18
CA ASP A 6 -15.79 16.26 -3.73
C ASP A 6 -15.03 15.35 -4.73
N THR A 7 -13.94 14.75 -4.28
CA THR A 7 -13.11 13.84 -5.08
C THR A 7 -13.25 12.42 -4.51
N PRO A 8 -13.42 11.37 -5.34
CA PRO A 8 -13.76 10.03 -4.85
C PRO A 8 -12.69 9.46 -3.90
N ARG A 9 -13.14 9.01 -2.72
CA ARG A 9 -12.34 8.37 -1.66
C ARG A 9 -11.70 7.05 -2.12
N LEU A 10 -10.57 7.11 -2.81
CA LEU A 10 -9.73 5.93 -3.03
C LEU A 10 -8.29 6.08 -2.53
N PHE A 11 -7.79 7.30 -2.34
CA PHE A 11 -6.55 7.55 -1.61
C PHE A 11 -6.68 8.92 -0.91
N HIS A 12 -6.77 8.94 0.41
CA HIS A 12 -6.66 10.20 1.15
C HIS A 12 -5.17 10.44 1.41
N ILE A 13 -4.52 11.19 0.53
CA ILE A 13 -3.23 11.80 0.82
C ILE A 13 -3.56 12.98 1.74
N SER A 14 -3.50 12.79 3.06
CA SER A 14 -3.60 13.91 3.99
C SER A 14 -2.29 14.71 3.92
N GLU A 15 -2.27 15.77 3.13
CA GLU A 15 -1.24 16.83 3.21
C GLU A 15 -1.52 17.70 4.43
N GLU A 16 -1.51 17.12 5.64
CA GLU A 16 -1.66 17.89 6.88
C GLU A 16 -0.26 18.23 7.41
N PRO A 17 0.17 19.50 7.34
CA PRO A 17 1.45 19.89 7.92
C PRO A 17 1.38 19.80 9.45
N GLY A 18 2.10 18.84 10.01
CA GLY A 18 2.85 19.08 11.24
C GLY A 18 2.30 18.61 12.59
N ILE A 19 1.22 17.83 12.70
CA ILE A 19 0.73 17.41 14.05
C ILE A 19 0.53 15.89 14.20
N TYR A 20 0.38 15.12 13.12
CA TYR A 20 0.39 13.64 13.16
C TYR A 20 1.77 13.04 12.85
N MET A 21 2.85 13.74 13.22
CA MET A 21 4.20 13.18 13.15
C MET A 21 4.37 12.20 14.32
N GLY A 22 3.75 11.02 14.18
CA GLY A 22 3.80 9.95 15.17
C GLY A 22 5.24 9.52 15.43
N ARG A 23 5.53 9.10 16.67
CA ARG A 23 6.87 8.65 17.13
C ARG A 23 7.54 7.63 16.20
N SER A 24 6.78 6.92 15.38
CA SER A 24 7.25 5.98 14.36
C SER A 24 8.23 6.59 13.35
N ALA A 25 7.98 7.79 12.82
CA ALA A 25 8.87 8.40 11.83
C ALA A 25 10.25 8.73 12.43
N ILE A 26 10.27 9.15 13.70
CA ILE A 26 11.50 9.47 14.44
C ILE A 26 12.36 8.21 14.61
N ILE A 27 11.75 7.07 14.98
CA ILE A 27 12.46 5.80 15.14
C ILE A 27 13.08 5.33 13.82
N ILE A 28 12.35 5.48 12.70
CA ILE A 28 12.88 5.13 11.37
C ILE A 28 14.10 6.00 11.03
N ILE A 29 14.02 7.31 11.26
CA ILE A 29 15.12 8.24 11.00
C ILE A 29 16.33 7.93 11.89
N ASP A 30 16.12 7.68 13.18
CA ASP A 30 17.20 7.35 14.11
C ASP A 30 17.87 6.01 13.75
N TYR A 31 17.11 5.03 13.27
CA TYR A 31 17.67 3.80 12.74
C TYR A 31 18.52 4.04 11.47
N LEU A 32 18.01 4.85 10.52
CA LEU A 32 18.75 5.18 9.29
C LEU A 32 20.09 5.87 9.58
N ARG A 33 20.18 6.69 10.63
CA ARG A 33 21.43 7.35 11.06
C ARG A 33 22.54 6.38 11.44
N THR A 34 22.23 5.12 11.76
CA THR A 34 23.24 4.13 12.13
C THR A 34 24.07 3.64 10.94
N PHE A 35 23.58 3.81 9.71
CA PHE A 35 24.28 3.31 8.51
C PHE A 35 24.22 4.22 7.28
N VAL A 36 23.43 5.30 7.30
CA VAL A 36 23.35 6.27 6.20
C VAL A 36 23.77 7.66 6.66
N ASN A 37 24.43 8.41 5.78
CA ASN A 37 24.77 9.81 6.00
C ASN A 37 24.10 10.70 4.92
N PHE A 38 23.01 11.39 5.28
CA PHE A 38 22.36 12.36 4.41
C PHE A 38 22.83 13.78 4.68
N LYS A 39 22.82 14.63 3.64
CA LYS A 39 23.15 16.06 3.73
C LYS A 39 22.11 16.86 4.54
N ASN A 40 20.85 16.45 4.48
CA ASN A 40 19.73 17.02 5.23
C ASN A 40 18.85 15.85 5.70
N TRP A 41 18.41 15.91 6.96
CA TRP A 41 17.56 14.89 7.61
C TRP A 41 16.11 15.35 7.77
N GLU A 42 15.75 16.50 7.21
CA GLU A 42 14.39 17.02 7.19
C GLU A 42 13.43 16.04 6.49
N LEU A 43 12.38 15.62 7.21
CA LEU A 43 11.34 14.78 6.66
C LEU A 43 10.33 15.63 5.89
N LEU A 44 10.31 15.51 4.56
CA LEU A 44 9.40 16.29 3.71
C LEU A 44 7.95 15.81 3.80
N GLN A 45 7.74 14.49 3.90
CA GLN A 45 6.40 13.88 3.91
C GLN A 45 6.45 12.47 4.49
N SER A 46 5.30 12.02 5.02
CA SER A 46 5.07 10.65 5.43
C SER A 46 3.69 10.19 5.01
N TRP A 47 3.55 8.90 4.76
CA TRP A 47 2.27 8.28 4.44
C TRP A 47 2.02 7.10 5.37
N HIS A 48 0.76 6.89 5.71
CA HIS A 48 0.33 5.72 6.46
C HIS A 48 -0.46 4.78 5.54
N GLY A 49 0.07 3.57 5.39
CA GLY A 49 -0.60 2.49 4.66
C GLY A 49 -1.03 1.37 5.63
N ILE A 50 -2.15 0.73 5.32
CA ILE A 50 -2.59 -0.50 6.00
C ILE A 50 -2.25 -1.67 5.09
N TYR A 51 -1.49 -2.62 5.61
CA TYR A 51 -1.14 -3.86 4.93
C TYR A 51 -2.03 -5.00 5.45
N PRO A 52 -3.16 -5.30 4.80
CA PRO A 52 -3.96 -6.46 5.17
C PRO A 52 -3.12 -7.72 4.95
N LYS A 53 -2.95 -8.51 6.02
CA LYS A 53 -2.16 -9.73 6.01
C LYS A 53 -2.94 -10.85 6.67
N MET A 54 -2.87 -12.03 6.07
CA MET A 54 -3.53 -13.22 6.57
C MET A 54 -2.87 -13.68 7.88
N THR A 55 -3.68 -14.10 8.84
CA THR A 55 -3.23 -14.61 10.15
C THR A 55 -3.10 -16.13 10.21
N ASN A 56 -3.57 -16.83 9.17
CA ASN A 56 -3.57 -18.28 9.03
C ASN A 56 -2.36 -18.81 8.24
N GLY A 57 -1.41 -17.95 7.85
CA GLY A 57 -0.21 -18.33 7.11
C GLY A 57 -0.35 -18.31 5.59
N GLU A 58 -1.57 -18.13 5.06
CA GLU A 58 -1.79 -17.94 3.62
C GLU A 58 -1.16 -16.64 3.11
N THR A 59 -0.85 -16.60 1.81
CA THR A 59 -0.17 -15.45 1.20
C THR A 59 -1.13 -14.36 0.75
N GLU A 60 -2.37 -14.72 0.42
CA GLU A 60 -3.43 -13.81 -0.01
C GLU A 60 -4.82 -14.37 0.33
N LEU A 61 -5.82 -13.49 0.25
CA LEU A 61 -7.23 -13.84 0.26
C LEU A 61 -7.73 -13.81 -1.18
N ILE A 62 -8.26 -14.94 -1.66
CA ILE A 62 -8.96 -15.03 -2.94
C ILE A 62 -10.37 -15.56 -2.68
N MET A 63 -11.39 -14.79 -3.06
CA MET A 63 -12.79 -15.17 -2.85
C MET A 63 -13.61 -14.90 -4.10
N ASN A 64 -14.41 -15.89 -4.51
CA ASN A 64 -15.46 -15.69 -5.52
C ASN A 64 -16.74 -15.34 -4.78
N ILE A 65 -17.23 -14.10 -4.95
CA ILE A 65 -18.39 -13.60 -4.20
C ILE A 65 -19.67 -13.79 -5.01
N GLU A 66 -19.60 -13.57 -6.32
CA GLU A 66 -20.70 -13.72 -7.29
C GLU A 66 -20.16 -14.20 -8.64
N PRO A 67 -21.01 -14.68 -9.57
CA PRO A 67 -20.58 -15.05 -10.91
C PRO A 67 -19.84 -13.90 -11.61
N GLY A 68 -18.58 -14.13 -11.96
CA GLY A 68 -17.71 -13.12 -12.60
C GLY A 68 -17.07 -12.10 -11.65
N VAL A 69 -17.26 -12.23 -10.33
CA VAL A 69 -16.70 -11.31 -9.32
C VAL A 69 -15.75 -12.05 -8.39
N THR A 70 -14.45 -11.72 -8.50
CA THR A 70 -13.38 -12.26 -7.65
C THR A 70 -12.75 -11.13 -6.84
N VAL A 71 -12.66 -11.31 -5.52
CA VAL A 71 -11.95 -10.43 -4.59
C VAL A 71 -10.57 -11.01 -4.33
N ILE A 72 -9.55 -10.16 -4.49
CA ILE A 72 -8.14 -10.47 -4.19
C ILE A 72 -7.65 -9.45 -3.16
N ASN A 73 -7.18 -9.90 -1.99
CA ASN A 73 -6.69 -9.05 -0.91
C ASN A 73 -5.65 -9.80 -0.05
N GLY A 74 -5.25 -9.26 1.10
CA GLY A 74 -4.46 -10.00 2.11
C GLY A 74 -2.97 -10.19 1.78
N VAL A 75 -2.48 -9.58 0.70
CA VAL A 75 -1.11 -9.73 0.18
C VAL A 75 0.00 -9.10 1.06
N GLY A 76 -0.37 -8.40 2.14
CA GLY A 76 0.55 -7.68 3.00
C GLY A 76 1.49 -6.74 2.22
N GLY A 77 2.74 -6.65 2.67
CA GLY A 77 3.78 -5.85 2.02
C GLY A 77 4.29 -6.39 0.66
N ASN A 78 3.76 -7.52 0.18
CA ASN A 78 4.25 -8.19 -1.03
C ASN A 78 3.47 -7.80 -2.30
N GLY A 79 2.42 -6.97 -2.16
CA GLY A 79 1.47 -6.70 -3.25
C GLY A 79 2.11 -6.19 -4.53
N MET A 80 3.02 -5.21 -4.46
CA MET A 80 3.69 -4.68 -5.66
C MET A 80 4.51 -5.76 -6.38
N THR A 81 5.27 -6.55 -5.64
CA THR A 81 6.13 -7.61 -6.19
C THR A 81 5.34 -8.75 -6.82
N LEU A 82 4.25 -9.18 -6.17
CA LEU A 82 3.50 -10.37 -6.59
C LEU A 82 2.34 -10.08 -7.55
N SER A 83 1.93 -8.81 -7.68
CA SER A 83 0.74 -8.37 -8.42
C SER A 83 0.53 -9.06 -9.77
N PHE A 84 1.52 -8.99 -10.68
CA PHE A 84 1.39 -9.58 -12.02
C PHE A 84 1.42 -11.11 -12.01
N GLY A 85 2.21 -11.72 -11.13
CA GLY A 85 2.26 -13.18 -10.98
C GLY A 85 0.90 -13.72 -10.53
N LEU A 86 0.33 -13.09 -9.50
CA LEU A 86 -0.97 -13.43 -8.95
C LEU A 86 -2.09 -13.19 -9.99
N CYS A 87 -2.05 -12.06 -10.69
CA CYS A 87 -3.01 -11.78 -11.76
C CYS A 87 -2.95 -12.84 -12.86
N LYS A 88 -1.75 -13.26 -13.30
CA LYS A 88 -1.58 -14.31 -14.31
C LYS A 88 -2.12 -15.66 -13.83
N GLN A 89 -1.93 -16.00 -12.55
CA GLN A 89 -2.44 -17.25 -11.98
C GLN A 89 -3.97 -17.28 -11.93
N LEU A 90 -4.59 -16.16 -11.57
CA LEU A 90 -6.04 -16.08 -11.35
C LEU A 90 -6.84 -15.80 -12.63
N MET A 91 -6.21 -15.15 -13.61
CA MET A 91 -6.81 -14.82 -14.89
C MET A 91 -5.98 -15.43 -16.02
N PRO A 92 -6.04 -16.76 -16.23
CA PRO A 92 -5.41 -17.42 -17.37
C PRO A 92 -6.21 -17.14 -18.66
N GLY A 93 -6.31 -15.86 -19.05
CA GLY A 93 -6.89 -15.44 -20.32
C GLY A 93 -5.82 -15.38 -21.40
N ASN A 94 -5.78 -16.38 -22.29
CA ASN A 94 -5.17 -16.41 -23.64
C ASN A 94 -4.11 -15.36 -24.05
N PHE A 95 -3.13 -15.03 -23.20
CA PHE A 95 -2.05 -14.08 -23.52
C PHE A 95 -1.15 -14.54 -24.69
N ASP A 96 -1.29 -15.81 -25.14
CA ASP A 96 -0.53 -16.44 -26.22
C ASP A 96 -1.29 -16.54 -27.56
N LYS A 97 -2.41 -15.82 -27.76
CA LYS A 97 -3.06 -15.72 -29.08
C LYS A 97 -2.62 -14.46 -29.81
N ASN A 98 -1.44 -14.52 -30.45
CA ASN A 98 -1.08 -13.72 -31.62
C ASN A 98 -0.04 -14.48 -32.44
#